data_AF-A0A212D9U7-F1
#
_entry.id   AF-A0A212D9U7-F1
#
_cell.length_a   1.000
_cell.length_b   1.000
_cell.length_c   1.000
_cell.angle_alpha   90.00
_cell.angle_beta   90.00
_cell.angle_gamma   90.00
#
_symmetry.space_group_name_H-M   'P 1'
#
loop_
_entity.id
_entity.type
_entity.pdbx_description
1 polymer ?
#
loop_
_entity_poly.entity_id
_entity_poly.type
_entity_poly.pdbx_seq_one_letter_code
_entity_poly.pdbx_strand_id
1 'polypeptide(L)'
;MIGIDGSEAADGSDWFCYHATSPSIFPVGFCEINMIELTPPRGYTKLPFKWFDYLRETGSIAAPVKLFNKDVPNHGFRVGMKLEAVDLMEPRLICVATVTRIIHRLLRIHFDGWEEEYDQWVDCESPDLYPVGWCQLTGYQLQPPASQLTTLQLKEELIDGEDYSFLQGASDQESNGSANFYIKQEP
;
A
#
# COMPACT_ATOMS: atom_id res chain seq x y z
N MET A 1 26.56 8.21 -0.49
CA MET A 1 25.34 8.45 0.31
C MET A 1 24.62 9.64 -0.29
N ILE A 2 23.29 9.69 -0.16
CA ILE A 2 22.41 10.69 -0.76
C ILE A 2 21.44 11.15 0.35
N GLY A 3 21.29 12.46 0.52
CA GLY A 3 20.26 13.07 1.37
C GLY A 3 19.05 13.53 0.55
N ILE A 4 17.95 13.84 1.23
CA ILE A 4 16.77 14.47 0.63
C ILE A 4 16.74 15.94 1.05
N ASP A 5 16.96 16.83 0.09
CA ASP A 5 17.12 18.27 0.33
C ASP A 5 15.99 18.86 1.20
N GLY A 6 16.38 19.57 2.26
CA GLY A 6 15.49 20.20 3.24
C GLY A 6 14.98 19.27 4.36
N SER A 7 15.31 17.98 4.30
CA SER A 7 14.96 17.00 5.34
C SER A 7 16.18 16.29 5.93
N GLU A 8 17.38 16.85 5.75
CA GLU A 8 18.64 16.27 6.26
C GLU A 8 18.95 16.72 7.70
N ALA A 9 19.43 15.79 8.52
CA ALA A 9 19.92 16.00 9.84
C ALA A 9 21.32 16.62 9.77
N ALA A 10 21.63 17.51 10.72
CA ALA A 10 22.91 18.21 10.73
C ALA A 10 24.11 17.26 10.90
N ASP A 11 23.89 16.07 11.46
CA ASP A 11 24.89 15.02 11.63
C ASP A 11 24.93 14.00 10.47
N GLY A 12 24.06 14.15 9.47
CA GLY A 12 23.94 13.25 8.32
C GLY A 12 23.41 11.86 8.65
N SER A 13 22.76 11.68 9.81
CA SER A 13 22.24 10.38 10.27
C SER A 13 21.10 9.81 9.41
N ASP A 14 20.47 10.66 8.61
CA ASP A 14 19.35 10.36 7.72
C ASP A 14 19.76 10.27 6.24
N TRP A 15 21.06 10.20 5.97
CA TRP A 15 21.56 9.92 4.64
C TRP A 15 21.37 8.46 4.25
N PHE A 16 20.85 8.23 3.05
CA PHE A 16 20.63 6.90 2.51
C PHE A 16 21.80 6.47 1.61
N CYS A 17 22.05 5.16 1.54
CA CYS A 17 23.04 4.60 0.64
C CYS A 17 22.36 3.97 -0.58
N TYR A 18 22.49 4.61 -1.75
CA TYR A 18 22.14 4.01 -3.02
C TYR A 18 23.39 3.65 -3.81
N HIS A 19 23.39 2.47 -4.41
CA HIS A 19 24.36 2.10 -5.44
C HIS A 19 24.11 2.92 -6.72
N ALA A 20 25.17 3.19 -7.50
CA ALA A 20 25.06 3.97 -8.73
C ALA A 20 24.11 3.35 -9.78
N THR A 21 23.92 2.03 -9.74
CA THR A 21 22.98 1.31 -10.62
C THR A 21 21.59 1.14 -10.00
N SER A 22 21.31 1.77 -8.86
CA SER A 22 20.00 1.66 -8.22
C SER A 22 18.90 2.12 -9.18
N PRO A 23 17.79 1.36 -9.33
CA PRO A 23 16.67 1.79 -10.14
C PRO A 23 15.94 2.99 -9.53
N SER A 24 16.13 3.26 -8.23
CA SER A 24 15.44 4.31 -7.46
C SER A 24 16.04 5.71 -7.59
N ILE A 25 17.15 5.88 -8.31
CA ILE A 25 17.77 7.19 -8.57
C ILE A 25 17.67 7.58 -10.04
N PHE A 26 17.39 8.86 -10.28
CA PHE A 26 17.08 9.40 -11.60
C PHE A 26 17.82 10.71 -11.86
N PRO A 27 18.13 11.04 -13.13
CA PRO A 27 18.71 12.34 -13.46
C PRO A 27 17.71 13.48 -13.25
N VAL A 28 18.24 14.67 -13.03
CA VAL A 28 17.46 15.93 -13.01
C VAL A 28 16.56 16.02 -14.25
N GLY A 29 15.29 16.40 -14.05
CA GLY A 29 14.29 16.51 -15.11
C GLY A 29 13.50 15.22 -15.40
N PHE A 30 13.89 14.07 -14.83
CA PHE A 30 13.19 12.79 -15.06
C PHE A 30 11.68 12.88 -14.78
N CYS A 31 11.28 13.49 -13.66
CA CYS A 31 9.88 13.60 -13.28
C CYS A 31 9.08 14.49 -14.25
N GLU A 32 9.63 15.63 -14.65
CA GLU A 32 8.98 16.56 -15.59
C GLU A 32 8.73 15.91 -16.96
N ILE A 33 9.75 15.23 -17.51
CA ILE A 33 9.66 14.54 -18.81
C ILE A 33 8.60 13.45 -18.79
N ASN A 34 8.44 12.75 -17.66
CA ASN A 34 7.53 11.62 -17.53
C ASN A 34 6.19 11.96 -16.85
N MET A 35 5.89 13.26 -16.65
CA MET A 35 4.67 13.73 -15.99
C MET A 35 4.45 13.06 -14.62
N ILE A 36 5.52 12.98 -13.84
CA ILE A 36 5.51 12.57 -12.44
C ILE A 36 5.56 13.84 -11.60
N GLU A 37 4.72 13.91 -10.57
CA GLU A 37 4.81 14.97 -9.58
C GLU A 37 6.12 14.85 -8.80
N LEU A 38 6.96 15.87 -8.88
CA LEU A 38 8.19 15.96 -8.10
C LEU A 38 7.89 16.64 -6.76
N THR A 39 8.25 16.01 -5.66
CA THR A 39 8.24 16.65 -4.35
C THR A 39 9.38 17.67 -4.26
N PRO A 40 9.10 18.98 -4.11
CA PRO A 40 10.15 19.98 -3.97
C PRO A 40 10.88 19.84 -2.62
N PRO A 41 12.10 20.37 -2.49
CA PRO A 41 12.82 20.41 -1.23
C PRO A 41 11.98 21.02 -0.11
N ARG A 42 12.03 20.44 1.08
CA ARG A 42 11.20 20.89 2.21
C ARG A 42 11.54 22.34 2.57
N GLY A 43 10.50 23.17 2.68
CA GLY A 43 10.66 24.61 2.97
C GLY A 43 10.95 25.48 1.74
N TYR A 44 11.08 24.91 0.54
CA TYR A 44 11.22 25.68 -0.68
C TYR A 44 9.90 26.38 -1.07
N THR A 45 9.93 27.71 -1.23
CA THR A 45 8.71 28.53 -1.38
C THR A 45 8.44 29.02 -2.80
N LYS A 46 9.43 28.95 -3.70
CA LYS A 46 9.30 29.46 -5.08
C LYS A 46 8.61 28.42 -5.97
N LEU A 47 7.29 28.41 -5.95
CA LEU A 47 6.47 27.47 -6.72
C LEU A 47 5.93 28.11 -8.02
N PRO A 48 5.80 27.34 -9.12
CA PRO A 48 6.18 25.93 -9.27
C PRO A 48 7.71 25.74 -9.25
N PHE A 49 8.16 24.62 -8.69
CA PHE A 49 9.59 24.30 -8.58
C PHE A 49 10.23 24.16 -9.97
N LYS A 50 11.44 24.72 -10.12
CA LYS A 50 12.22 24.65 -11.36
C LYS A 50 13.66 24.30 -11.05
N TRP A 51 14.15 23.21 -11.64
CA TRP A 51 15.53 22.77 -11.48
C TRP A 51 16.55 23.83 -11.88
N PHE A 52 16.31 24.59 -12.95
CA PHE A 52 17.22 25.65 -13.39
C PHE A 52 17.45 26.73 -12.32
N ASP A 53 16.37 27.20 -11.70
CA ASP A 53 16.47 28.23 -10.65
C ASP A 53 17.12 27.64 -9.39
N TYR A 54 16.74 26.41 -9.00
CA TYR A 54 17.28 25.73 -7.84
C TYR A 54 18.79 25.46 -7.91
N LEU A 55 19.27 24.95 -9.06
CA LEU A 55 20.71 24.70 -9.29
C LEU A 55 21.51 26.01 -9.27
N ARG A 56 20.94 27.09 -9.83
CA ARG A 56 21.56 28.42 -9.79
C ARG A 56 21.64 28.97 -8.37
N GLU A 57 20.58 28.82 -7.58
CA GLU A 57 20.52 29.32 -6.20
C GLU A 57 21.45 28.57 -5.25
N THR A 58 21.58 27.26 -5.42
CA THR A 58 22.47 26.40 -4.62
C THR A 58 23.92 26.39 -5.12
N GLY A 59 24.20 26.96 -6.30
CA GLY A 59 25.52 26.90 -6.92
C GLY A 59 25.96 25.47 -7.28
N SER A 60 24.99 24.57 -7.50
CA SER A 60 25.23 23.15 -7.74
C SER A 60 25.08 22.78 -9.22
N ILE A 61 25.47 21.56 -9.56
CA ILE A 61 25.31 20.99 -10.91
C ILE A 61 24.51 19.70 -10.86
N ALA A 62 23.71 19.46 -11.90
CA ALA A 62 23.04 18.19 -12.07
C ALA A 62 24.05 17.07 -12.39
N ALA A 63 23.86 15.89 -11.80
CA ALA A 63 24.62 14.71 -12.17
C ALA A 63 24.40 14.37 -13.67
N PRO A 64 25.46 14.06 -14.45
CA PRO A 64 25.32 13.77 -15.87
C PRO A 64 24.40 12.57 -16.15
N VAL A 65 23.48 12.71 -17.11
CA VAL A 65 22.50 11.67 -17.48
C VAL A 65 23.14 10.32 -17.78
N LYS A 66 24.31 10.31 -18.43
CA LYS A 66 25.06 9.09 -18.78
C LYS A 66 25.44 8.21 -17.59
N LEU A 67 25.45 8.75 -16.36
CA LEU A 67 25.70 7.98 -15.14
C LEU A 67 24.50 7.11 -14.73
N PHE A 68 23.32 7.39 -15.29
CA PHE A 68 22.06 6.71 -14.96
C PHE A 68 21.61 5.73 -16.05
N ASN A 69 22.46 5.44 -17.04
CA ASN A 69 22.12 4.53 -18.14
C ASN A 69 21.80 3.14 -17.57
N LYS A 70 20.56 2.71 -17.79
CA LYS A 70 20.01 1.44 -17.31
C LYS A 70 19.21 0.79 -18.44
N ASP A 71 19.33 -0.52 -18.55
CA ASP A 71 18.52 -1.26 -19.51
C ASP A 71 17.04 -1.27 -19.04
N VAL A 72 16.14 -1.24 -20.01
CA VAL A 72 14.69 -1.31 -19.79
C VAL A 72 14.23 -2.67 -20.29
N PRO A 73 14.08 -3.66 -19.41
CA PRO A 73 13.72 -5.01 -19.82
C PRO A 73 12.30 -5.05 -20.38
N ASN A 74 12.00 -6.03 -21.22
CA ASN A 74 10.62 -6.36 -21.58
C ASN A 74 9.95 -7.13 -20.44
N HIS A 75 9.63 -6.42 -19.35
CA HIS A 75 9.14 -6.97 -18.09
C HIS A 75 7.72 -7.55 -18.16
N GLY A 76 6.96 -7.32 -19.23
CA GLY A 76 5.64 -7.93 -19.44
C GLY A 76 4.47 -7.34 -18.63
N PHE A 77 4.73 -6.53 -17.60
CA PHE A 77 3.67 -5.78 -16.89
C PHE A 77 2.82 -4.91 -17.82
N ARG A 78 1.53 -4.81 -17.49
CA ARG A 78 0.57 -3.89 -18.12
C ARG A 78 -0.24 -3.19 -17.04
N VAL A 79 -0.64 -1.95 -17.31
CA VAL A 79 -1.56 -1.21 -16.46
C VAL A 79 -2.84 -2.02 -16.25
N GLY A 80 -3.31 -2.09 -15.01
CA GLY A 80 -4.48 -2.87 -14.58
C GLY A 80 -4.16 -4.30 -14.16
N MET A 81 -2.93 -4.80 -14.32
CA MET A 81 -2.56 -6.13 -13.81
C MET A 81 -2.61 -6.16 -12.27
N LYS A 82 -3.16 -7.25 -11.74
CA LYS A 82 -3.18 -7.57 -10.30
C LYS A 82 -1.94 -8.33 -9.89
N LEU A 83 -1.47 -8.07 -8.68
CA LEU A 83 -0.33 -8.72 -8.05
C LEU A 83 -0.43 -8.63 -6.53
N GLU A 84 0.49 -9.28 -5.82
CA GLU A 84 0.66 -9.16 -4.38
C GLU A 84 1.92 -8.33 -4.13
N ALA A 85 1.83 -7.24 -3.36
CA ALA A 85 2.95 -6.32 -3.13
C ALA A 85 3.21 -6.12 -1.64
N VAL A 86 4.49 -6.07 -1.25
CA VAL A 86 4.87 -5.63 0.10
C VAL A 86 4.52 -4.14 0.26
N ASP A 87 3.99 -3.75 1.41
CA ASP A 87 3.92 -2.35 1.78
C ASP A 87 5.31 -1.88 2.27
N LEU A 88 5.99 -1.02 1.50
CA LEU A 88 7.32 -0.54 1.85
C LEU A 88 7.34 0.35 3.12
N MET A 89 6.19 0.87 3.55
CA MET A 89 6.05 1.63 4.80
C MET A 89 5.79 0.70 6.00
N GLU A 90 5.14 -0.45 5.78
CA GLU A 90 4.99 -1.51 6.78
C GLU A 90 5.37 -2.89 6.18
N PRO A 91 6.68 -3.23 6.10
CA PRO A 91 7.16 -4.41 5.34
C PRO A 91 6.69 -5.79 5.82
N ARG A 92 5.93 -5.84 6.93
CA ARG A 92 5.24 -7.04 7.42
C ARG A 92 3.98 -7.34 6.61
N LEU A 93 3.43 -6.37 5.90
CA LEU A 93 2.19 -6.50 5.15
C LEU A 93 2.50 -6.83 3.69
N ILE A 94 1.77 -7.82 3.16
CA ILE A 94 1.65 -8.07 1.73
C ILE A 94 0.20 -7.88 1.37
N CYS A 95 -0.07 -7.01 0.40
CA CYS A 95 -1.40 -6.51 0.08
C CYS A 95 -1.80 -6.86 -1.35
N VAL A 96 -3.12 -6.96 -1.58
CA VAL A 96 -3.67 -6.99 -2.95
C VAL A 96 -3.38 -5.65 -3.62
N ALA A 97 -2.72 -5.69 -4.77
CA ALA A 97 -2.25 -4.50 -5.45
C ALA A 97 -2.48 -4.53 -6.98
N THR A 98 -2.42 -3.34 -7.58
CA THR A 98 -2.63 -3.10 -9.01
C THR A 98 -1.52 -2.22 -9.59
N VAL A 99 -1.04 -2.56 -10.79
CA VAL A 99 -0.17 -1.64 -11.57
C VAL A 99 -1.01 -0.51 -12.15
N THR A 100 -0.84 0.73 -11.69
CA THR A 100 -1.61 1.90 -12.18
C THR A 100 -0.86 2.71 -13.23
N ARG A 101 0.47 2.77 -13.17
CA ARG A 101 1.31 3.44 -14.18
C ARG A 101 2.59 2.66 -14.44
N ILE A 102 3.12 2.81 -15.65
CA ILE A 102 4.39 2.22 -16.09
C ILE A 102 5.20 3.31 -16.79
N ILE A 103 6.43 3.54 -16.32
CA ILE A 103 7.38 4.51 -16.85
C ILE A 103 8.70 3.79 -17.05
N HIS A 104 8.93 3.29 -18.27
CA HIS A 104 10.02 2.36 -18.55
C HIS A 104 9.95 1.18 -17.55
N ARG A 105 10.99 0.96 -16.75
CA ARG A 105 11.05 -0.06 -15.70
C ARG A 105 10.41 0.35 -14.36
N LEU A 106 10.01 1.60 -14.19
CA LEU A 106 9.39 2.09 -12.96
C LEU A 106 7.88 1.88 -13.00
N LEU A 107 7.34 1.21 -11.99
CA LEU A 107 5.93 0.89 -11.84
C LEU A 107 5.33 1.73 -10.72
N ARG A 108 4.10 2.23 -10.91
CA ARG A 108 3.28 2.73 -9.81
C ARG A 108 2.34 1.62 -9.36
N ILE A 109 2.47 1.25 -8.10
CA ILE A 109 1.72 0.19 -7.45
C ILE A 109 0.69 0.81 -6.54
N HIS A 110 -0.57 0.51 -6.79
CA HIS A 110 -1.71 0.91 -5.99
C HIS A 110 -2.18 -0.24 -5.11
N PHE A 111 -2.53 0.05 -3.86
CA PHE A 111 -3.09 -0.93 -2.93
C PHE A 111 -4.61 -0.89 -2.99
N ASP A 112 -5.22 -1.99 -3.41
CA ASP A 112 -6.65 -2.01 -3.74
C ASP A 112 -7.52 -1.62 -2.52
N GLY A 113 -8.39 -0.63 -2.71
CA GLY A 113 -9.31 -0.14 -1.67
C GLY A 113 -8.73 0.93 -0.76
N TRP A 114 -7.45 1.26 -0.88
CA TRP A 114 -6.81 2.40 -0.20
C TRP A 114 -6.77 3.62 -1.12
N GLU A 115 -6.50 4.79 -0.56
CA GLU A 115 -6.36 6.03 -1.34
C GLU A 115 -5.03 6.07 -2.14
N GLU A 116 -5.00 6.81 -3.25
CA GLU A 116 -3.87 6.87 -4.18
C GLU A 116 -2.61 7.55 -3.60
N GLU A 117 -2.74 8.25 -2.46
CA GLU A 117 -1.62 8.83 -1.71
C GLU A 117 -0.69 7.74 -1.14
N TYR A 118 -1.19 6.52 -0.97
CA TYR A 118 -0.40 5.35 -0.54
C TYR A 118 0.26 4.62 -1.71
N ASP A 119 0.04 5.04 -2.96
CA ASP A 119 0.68 4.42 -4.12
C ASP A 119 2.21 4.50 -4.02
N GLN A 120 2.87 3.38 -4.30
CA GLN A 120 4.32 3.25 -4.21
C GLN A 120 4.96 3.14 -5.59
N TRP A 121 6.08 3.84 -5.78
CA TRP A 121 6.92 3.71 -6.98
C TRP A 121 7.94 2.60 -6.76
N VAL A 122 7.84 1.55 -7.57
CA VAL A 122 8.62 0.31 -7.41
C VAL A 122 9.25 -0.08 -8.75
N ASP A 123 10.46 -0.61 -8.72
CA ASP A 123 11.10 -1.14 -9.93
C ASP A 123 10.43 -2.44 -10.40
N CYS A 124 10.36 -2.68 -11.72
CA CYS A 124 9.74 -3.88 -12.27
C CYS A 124 10.45 -5.19 -11.92
N GLU A 125 11.71 -5.13 -11.48
CA GLU A 125 12.48 -6.29 -11.00
C GLU A 125 12.60 -6.29 -9.46
N SER A 126 11.78 -5.50 -8.77
CA SER A 126 11.78 -5.46 -7.31
C SER A 126 11.46 -6.84 -6.71
N PRO A 127 12.20 -7.29 -5.67
CA PRO A 127 11.90 -8.53 -4.96
C PRO A 127 10.61 -8.45 -4.13
N ASP A 128 10.03 -7.25 -3.99
CA ASP A 128 8.86 -6.97 -3.16
C ASP A 128 7.53 -7.04 -3.93
N LEU A 129 7.58 -7.50 -5.19
CA LEU A 129 6.41 -7.73 -6.04
C LEU A 129 6.27 -9.22 -6.36
N TYR A 130 5.10 -9.77 -6.10
CA TYR A 130 4.82 -11.20 -6.22
C TYR A 130 3.63 -11.49 -7.13
N PRO A 131 3.63 -12.64 -7.84
CA PRO A 131 2.46 -13.07 -8.59
C PRO A 131 1.27 -13.38 -7.65
N VAL A 132 0.06 -13.26 -8.19
CA VAL A 132 -1.15 -13.68 -7.48
C VAL A 132 -1.04 -15.15 -7.05
N GLY A 133 -1.32 -15.43 -5.78
CA GLY A 133 -1.22 -16.75 -5.15
C GLY A 133 0.09 -16.99 -4.41
N TRP A 134 1.03 -16.04 -4.40
CA TRP A 134 2.31 -16.21 -3.70
C TRP A 134 2.13 -16.38 -2.19
N CYS A 135 1.32 -15.54 -1.54
CA CYS A 135 1.01 -15.64 -0.12
C CYS A 135 0.40 -17.00 0.23
N GLN A 136 -0.55 -17.46 -0.59
CA GLN A 136 -1.17 -18.78 -0.41
C GLN A 136 -0.14 -19.91 -0.51
N LEU A 137 0.78 -19.82 -1.47
CA LEU A 137 1.82 -20.82 -1.70
C LEU A 137 2.85 -20.87 -0.55
N THR A 138 3.24 -19.71 -0.02
CA THR A 138 4.30 -19.60 0.99
C THR A 138 3.77 -19.66 2.42
N GLY A 139 2.45 -19.58 2.61
CA GLY A 139 1.82 -19.48 3.93
C GLY A 139 1.90 -18.09 4.56
N TYR A 140 2.24 -17.07 3.77
CA TYR A 140 2.24 -15.67 4.23
C TYR A 140 0.81 -15.12 4.24
N GLN A 141 0.51 -14.21 5.18
CA GLN A 141 -0.81 -13.59 5.26
C GLN A 141 -0.96 -12.50 4.20
N LEU A 142 -1.92 -12.68 3.29
CA LEU A 142 -2.35 -11.65 2.34
C LEU A 142 -3.35 -10.69 3.02
N GLN A 143 -3.12 -9.39 2.91
CA GLN A 143 -4.06 -8.35 3.32
C GLN A 143 -5.09 -8.13 2.20
N PRO A 144 -6.40 -8.28 2.48
CA PRO A 144 -7.44 -8.02 1.50
C PRO A 144 -7.61 -6.51 1.26
N PRO A 145 -8.35 -6.12 0.19
CA PRO A 145 -8.67 -4.72 -0.03
C PRO A 145 -9.39 -4.06 1.15
N ALA A 146 -9.14 -2.78 1.42
CA ALA A 146 -9.68 -2.11 2.62
C ALA A 146 -11.22 -2.13 2.69
N SER A 147 -11.92 -2.04 1.55
CA SER A 147 -13.39 -2.14 1.49
C SER A 147 -13.93 -3.52 1.91
N GLN A 148 -13.11 -4.57 1.83
CA GLN A 148 -13.46 -5.89 2.33
C GLN A 148 -13.17 -6.02 3.83
N LEU A 149 -12.14 -5.35 4.35
CA LEU A 149 -11.86 -5.31 5.79
C LEU A 149 -13.03 -4.70 6.57
N THR A 150 -13.58 -3.58 6.11
CA THR A 150 -14.75 -2.95 6.77
C THR A 150 -15.97 -3.87 6.76
N THR A 151 -16.19 -4.60 5.66
CA THR A 151 -17.32 -5.54 5.56
C THR A 151 -17.11 -6.78 6.43
N LEU A 152 -15.89 -7.30 6.53
CA LEU A 152 -15.57 -8.45 7.39
C LEU A 152 -15.66 -8.09 8.87
N GLN A 153 -15.16 -6.91 9.26
CA GLN A 153 -15.32 -6.39 10.63
C GLN A 153 -16.79 -6.23 11.02
N LEU A 154 -17.61 -5.65 10.13
CA LEU A 154 -19.06 -5.54 10.36
C LEU A 154 -19.74 -6.91 10.47
N LYS A 155 -19.27 -7.93 9.73
CA LYS A 155 -19.79 -9.30 9.86
C LYS A 155 -19.37 -9.96 11.17
N GLU A 156 -18.13 -9.79 11.62
CA GLU A 156 -17.67 -10.28 12.92
C GLU A 156 -18.47 -9.62 14.06
N GLU A 157 -18.67 -8.30 14.02
CA GLU A 157 -19.50 -7.59 15.00
C GLU A 157 -20.98 -8.03 15.00
N LEU A 158 -21.54 -8.35 13.83
CA LEU A 158 -22.90 -8.88 13.71
C LEU A 158 -23.01 -10.31 14.26
N ILE A 159 -22.01 -11.16 14.00
CA ILE A 159 -21.97 -12.53 14.51
C ILE A 159 -21.84 -12.52 16.04
N ASP A 160 -20.94 -11.69 16.58
CA ASP A 160 -20.79 -11.50 18.02
C ASP A 160 -22.06 -10.88 18.64
N GLY A 161 -22.75 -9.98 17.94
CA GLY A 161 -24.01 -9.38 18.38
C GLY A 161 -25.21 -10.33 18.40
N GLU A 162 -25.27 -11.31 17.50
CA GLU A 162 -26.36 -12.29 17.44
C GLU A 162 -26.26 -13.36 18.53
N ASP A 163 -25.05 -13.74 18.97
CA ASP A 163 -24.83 -14.72 20.06
C ASP A 163 -25.27 -14.19 21.44
N TYR A 164 -25.24 -12.87 21.67
CA TYR A 164 -25.75 -12.27 22.91
C TYR A 164 -27.29 -12.16 22.96
N SER A 165 -27.98 -12.26 21.83
CA SER A 165 -29.45 -12.17 21.79
C SER A 165 -30.15 -13.49 22.12
N PHE A 166 -29.46 -14.62 22.04
CA PHE A 166 -30.02 -15.96 22.34
C PHE A 166 -29.92 -16.38 23.82
N LEU A 167 -29.16 -15.66 24.66
CA LEU A 167 -28.97 -16.01 26.08
C LEU A 167 -29.81 -15.19 27.07
N GLN A 168 -30.60 -14.21 26.62
CA GLN A 168 -31.40 -13.34 27.50
C GLN A 168 -32.89 -13.73 27.59
N GLY A 169 -33.25 -14.97 27.24
CA GLY A 169 -34.64 -15.40 27.10
C GLY A 169 -35.03 -16.68 27.86
N ALA A 170 -34.40 -17.03 28.97
CA ALA A 170 -34.85 -18.17 29.78
C ALA A 170 -34.40 -18.13 31.25
N SER A 171 -35.07 -17.35 32.10
CA SER A 171 -35.25 -17.71 33.51
C SER A 171 -36.34 -16.82 34.14
N ASP A 172 -37.45 -17.41 34.58
CA ASP A 172 -38.03 -17.17 35.92
C ASP A 172 -39.24 -18.08 36.21
N GLN A 173 -38.96 -19.06 37.09
CA GLN A 173 -39.69 -19.56 38.27
C GLN A 173 -41.18 -20.00 38.26
N GLU A 174 -41.32 -21.31 38.57
CA GLU A 174 -42.17 -21.99 39.58
C GLU A 174 -43.59 -21.50 39.94
N SER A 175 -44.59 -22.40 39.86
CA SER A 175 -45.19 -23.02 41.07
C SER A 175 -46.42 -23.91 40.79
N ASN A 176 -46.44 -25.07 41.48
CA ASN A 176 -47.54 -25.89 41.99
C ASN A 176 -48.94 -25.93 41.31
N GLY A 177 -49.41 -27.17 41.06
CA GLY A 177 -50.77 -27.57 41.46
C GLY A 177 -51.66 -28.27 40.43
N SER A 178 -51.94 -29.55 40.70
CA SER A 178 -53.15 -30.34 40.39
C SER A 178 -53.58 -30.62 38.93
N ALA A 179 -53.42 -31.89 38.57
CA ALA A 179 -54.38 -32.82 37.93
C ALA A 179 -55.34 -32.31 36.83
N ASN A 180 -55.19 -32.83 35.61
CA ASN A 180 -55.94 -33.99 35.12
C ASN A 180 -55.66 -34.26 33.64
N PHE A 181 -55.56 -35.55 33.30
CA PHE A 181 -55.55 -36.08 31.94
C PHE A 181 -56.83 -35.71 31.19
N TYR A 182 -56.72 -35.28 29.92
CA TYR A 182 -57.64 -35.72 28.86
C TYR A 182 -56.94 -35.65 27.49
N ILE A 183 -56.82 -36.81 26.86
CA ILE A 183 -56.52 -36.99 25.44
C ILE A 183 -57.78 -36.64 24.65
N LYS A 184 -57.69 -35.79 23.63
CA LYS A 184 -58.64 -35.80 22.51
C LYS A 184 -57.95 -35.53 21.18
N GLN A 185 -58.19 -36.47 20.28
CA GLN A 185 -57.90 -36.48 18.86
C GLN A 185 -58.64 -35.37 18.10
N GLU A 186 -57.95 -34.86 17.07
CA GLU A 186 -58.35 -34.43 15.70
C GLU A 186 -59.77 -33.91 15.41
N PRO A 187 -59.90 -33.04 14.40
CA PRO A 187 -59.99 -33.51 13.01
C PRO A 187 -58.85 -33.07 12.08
#